data_AF-A0A090Q132-F1
#
_entry.id   AF-A0A090Q132-F1
#
_cell.length_a   1.000
_cell.length_b   1.000
_cell.length_c   1.000
_cell.angle_alpha   90.00
_cell.angle_beta   90.00
_cell.angle_gamma   90.00
#
_symmetry.space_group_name_H-M   'P 1'
#
loop_
_entity.id
_entity.type
_entity.pdbx_description
1 polymer ?
#
loop_
_entity_poly.entity_id
_entity_poly.type
_entity_poly.pdbx_seq_one_letter_code
_entity_poly.pdbx_strand_id
1 'polypeptide(L)' 'MFLIGFVIAGYVGVSKLYRLYNDLPYNLVTDNPWFFIALTVMLLGTLFFIAGFLGELILRSGNQSGRYFIEEKLDH' A
#
# COMPACT_ATOMS: atom_id res chain seq x y z
N MET A 1 -2.83 3.63 -5.24
CA MET A 1 -3.93 3.16 -4.36
C MET A 1 -3.86 3.81 -2.99
N PHE A 2 -2.77 3.65 -2.22
CA PHE A 2 -2.63 4.32 -0.91
C PHE A 2 -2.88 5.83 -0.96
N LEU A 3 -2.18 6.55 -1.84
CA LEU A 3 -2.36 8.00 -2.00
C LEU A 3 -3.78 8.41 -2.37
N ILE A 4 -4.48 7.61 -3.17
CA ILE A 4 -5.86 7.89 -3.59
C ILE A 4 -6.79 7.80 -2.38
N GLY A 5 -6.70 6.70 -1.62
CA GLY A 5 -7.47 6.56 -0.38
C GLY A 5 -7.10 7.63 0.65
N PHE A 6 -5.84 8.04 0.73
CA PHE A 6 -5.39 9.12 1.61
C PHE A 6 -6.01 10.47 1.25
N VAL A 7 -6.04 10.83 -0.04
CA VAL A 7 -6.67 12.08 -0.50
C VAL A 7 -8.18 12.06 -0.26
N ILE A 8 -8.86 10.92 -0.50
CA ILE A 8 -10.29 10.79 -0.24
C ILE A 8 -10.59 10.92 1.27
N ALA A 9 -9.85 10.21 2.11
CA ALA A 9 -10.00 10.31 3.57
C ALA A 9 -9.72 11.74 4.06
N GLY A 10 -8.68 12.39 3.51
CA GLY A 10 -8.37 13.79 3.76
C GLY A 10 -9.52 14.72 3.37
N TYR A 11 -10.12 14.53 2.20
CA TYR A 11 -11.29 15.30 1.77
C TYR A 11 -12.50 15.14 2.69
N VAL A 12 -12.84 13.90 3.10
CA VAL A 12 -13.95 13.67 4.03
C VAL A 12 -13.65 14.28 5.40
N GLY A 13 -12.41 14.20 5.88
CA GLY A 13 -11.98 14.82 7.13
C GLY A 13 -12.02 16.35 7.11
N VAL A 14 -11.45 16.96 6.06
CA VAL A 14 -11.43 18.41 5.88
C VAL A 14 -12.84 18.97 5.68
N SER A 15 -13.68 18.31 4.89
CA SER A 15 -15.07 18.75 4.70
C SER A 15 -15.88 18.71 6.00
N LYS A 16 -15.65 17.72 6.88
CA LYS A 16 -16.22 17.70 8.23
C LYS A 16 -15.70 18.88 9.07
N LEU A 17 -14.38 19.10 9.12
CA LEU A 17 -13.77 20.18 9.89
C LEU A 17 -14.26 21.56 9.43
N TYR A 18 -14.38 21.76 8.11
CA TYR A 18 -14.93 22.97 7.53
C TYR A 18 -16.37 23.21 7.97
N ARG A 19 -17.23 22.18 7.91
CA ARG A 19 -18.63 22.29 8.36
C ARG A 19 -18.73 22.60 9.85
N LEU A 20 -17.91 21.93 10.66
CA LEU A 20 -17.83 22.17 12.10
C LEU A 20 -17.41 23.61 12.42
N TYR A 21 -16.42 24.15 11.71
CA TYR A 21 -15.94 25.51 11.92
C TYR A 21 -16.98 26.59 11.55
N ASN A 22 -17.85 26.30 10.58
CA ASN A 22 -18.88 27.23 10.10
C ASN A 22 -20.26 26.99 10.73
N ASP A 23 -20.33 26.22 11.83
CA ASP A 23 -21.59 25.84 12.50
C ASP A 23 -22.65 25.24 11.55
N LEU A 24 -22.21 24.59 10.48
CA LEU A 24 -23.08 23.90 9.52
C LEU A 24 -23.38 22.48 10.01
N PRO A 25 -24.54 21.90 9.63
CA PRO A 25 -24.83 20.50 9.95
C PRO A 25 -23.74 19.57 9.39
N TYR A 26 -23.20 18.74 10.28
CA TYR A 26 -22.18 17.75 9.98
C TYR A 26 -22.55 16.39 10.58
N ASN A 27 -22.16 15.32 9.88
CA ASN A 27 -22.29 13.95 10.37
C ASN A 27 -20.92 13.42 10.78
N LEU A 28 -20.87 12.25 11.42
CA LEU A 28 -19.57 11.63 11.69
C LEU A 28 -18.92 11.20 10.36
N VAL A 29 -17.58 11.23 10.34
CA VAL A 29 -16.78 10.71 9.22
C VAL A 29 -17.12 9.24 8.94
N THR A 30 -17.44 8.49 9.99
CA THR A 30 -17.82 7.08 9.96
C THR A 30 -19.23 6.84 9.41
N ASP A 31 -20.08 7.85 9.30
CA ASP A 31 -21.40 7.71 8.68
C ASP A 31 -21.32 7.86 7.16
N ASN A 32 -20.18 8.30 6.64
CA ASN A 32 -19.95 8.50 5.22
C ASN A 32 -19.32 7.23 4.61
N PRO A 33 -19.99 6.51 3.68
CA PRO A 33 -19.45 5.31 3.05
C PRO A 33 -18.08 5.52 2.38
N TRP A 34 -17.82 6.74 1.88
CA TRP A 34 -16.54 7.10 1.26
C TRP A 34 -15.35 6.96 2.20
N PHE A 35 -15.56 7.11 3.51
CA PHE A 35 -14.50 6.94 4.50
C PHE A 35 -14.00 5.49 4.55
N PHE A 36 -14.91 4.51 4.57
CA PHE A 36 -14.53 3.09 4.59
C PHE A 36 -13.93 2.62 3.27
N ILE A 37 -14.41 3.15 2.14
CA ILE A 37 -13.80 2.89 0.82
C ILE A 37 -12.37 3.44 0.80
N ALA A 38 -12.17 4.66 1.29
CA ALA A 38 -10.85 5.28 1.38
C ALA A 38 -9.89 4.45 2.26
N LEU A 39 -10.34 4.01 3.43
CA LEU A 39 -9.57 3.13 4.33
C LEU A 39 -9.21 1.80 3.64
N THR A 40 -10.18 1.15 3.00
CA THR A 40 -9.97 -0.14 2.31
C THR A 40 -8.96 0.01 1.18
N VAL A 41 -9.06 1.07 0.37
CA VAL A 41 -8.13 1.35 -0.72
C VAL A 41 -6.72 1.65 -0.20
N MET A 42 -6.58 2.31 0.95
CA MET A 42 -5.28 2.49 1.60
C MET A 42 -4.67 1.15 2.02
N LEU A 43 -5.46 0.31 2.67
CA LEU A 43 -5.03 -1.00 3.16
C LEU A 43 -4.58 -1.91 1.98
N LEU A 44 -5.39 -1.98 0.93
CA LEU A 44 -5.03 -2.69 -0.31
C LEU A 44 -3.78 -2.12 -0.98
N GLY A 45 -3.61 -0.79 -0.98
CA GLY A 45 -2.42 -0.15 -1.52
C GLY A 45 -1.13 -0.57 -0.81
N THR A 46 -1.16 -0.63 0.52
CA THR A 46 -0.02 -1.09 1.32
C THR A 46 0.24 -2.58 1.10
N LEU A 47 -0.81 -3.40 1.04
CA LEU A 47 -0.66 -4.84 0.76
C LEU A 47 -0.03 -5.10 -0.60
N PHE A 48 -0.46 -4.39 -1.66
CA PHE A 48 0.15 -4.54 -2.98
C PHE A 48 1.60 -4.04 -3.04
N PHE A 49 1.93 -2.97 -2.31
CA PHE A 49 3.31 -2.52 -2.19
C PHE A 49 4.20 -3.56 -1.52
N ILE A 50 3.76 -4.11 -0.37
CA ILE A 50 4.48 -5.15 0.36
C ILE A 50 4.59 -6.42 -0.48
N ALA A 51 3.50 -6.86 -1.12
CA ALA A 51 3.51 -8.05 -1.97
C ALA A 51 4.48 -7.92 -3.15
N GLY A 52 4.53 -6.75 -3.80
CA GLY A 52 5.49 -6.47 -4.86
C GLY A 52 6.94 -6.52 -4.35
N PHE A 53 7.22 -5.86 -3.22
CA PHE A 53 8.56 -5.86 -2.61
C PHE A 53 8.99 -7.26 -2.16
N LEU A 54 8.07 -8.02 -1.57
CA LEU A 54 8.31 -9.39 -1.15
C LEU A 54 8.57 -10.31 -2.34
N GLY A 55 7.82 -10.14 -3.43
CA GLY A 55 8.05 -10.85 -4.69
C GLY A 55 9.47 -10.62 -5.23
N GLU A 56 9.92 -9.36 -5.24
CA GLU A 56 11.29 -9.01 -5.64
C GLU A 56 12.34 -9.63 -4.71
N LEU A 57 12.11 -9.64 -3.39
CA LEU A 57 13.01 -10.27 -2.42
C LEU A 57 13.15 -11.78 -2.65
N ILE A 58 12.02 -12.46 -2.92
CA ILE A 58 12.00 -13.90 -3.22
C ILE A 58 12.79 -14.20 -4.49
N LEU A 59 12.58 -13.43 -5.56
CA LEU A 59 13.32 -13.59 -6.83
C LEU A 59 14.83 -13.38 -6.64
N ARG A 60 15.23 -12.43 -5.80
CA ARG A 60 16.64 -12.17 -5.48
C ARG A 60 17.27 -13.24 -4.60
N SER A 61 16.50 -13.85 -3.70
CA SER A 61 16.98 -14.91 -2.80
C SER A 61 17.33 -16.20 -3.55
N GLY A 62 16.61 -16.51 -4.64
CA GLY A 62 16.69 -17.81 -5.33
C GLY A 62 17.92 -18.08 -6.22
N ASN A 63 18.86 -17.13 -6.38
CA ASN A 63 19.87 -17.22 -7.46
C ASN A 63 21.34 -17.34 -7.01
N GLN A 64 21.60 -17.87 -5.81
CA GLN A 64 22.97 -18.09 -5.31
C GLN A 64 23.41 -19.57 -5.27
N SER A 65 22.54 -20.52 -5.61
CA SER A 65 22.88 -21.94 -5.61
C SER A 65 23.27 -22.40 -7.03
N GLY A 66 24.55 -22.29 -7.38
CA GLY A 66 25.17 -23.02 -8.49
C GLY A 66 24.69 -22.65 -9.90
N ARG A 67 25.12 -21.50 -10.44
CA ARG A 67 24.90 -21.14 -11.86
C ARG A 67 25.60 -22.11 -12.85
N TYR A 68 26.48 -22.96 -12.34
CA TYR A 68 27.16 -24.01 -13.08
C TYR A 68 27.71 -25.03 -12.09
N PHE A 69 27.60 -26.31 -12.44
CA PHE A 69 28.28 -27.41 -11.78
C PHE A 69 29.62 -27.58 -12.50
N ILE A 70 30.75 -27.33 -11.82
CA ILE A 70 32.08 -27.58 -12.40
C ILE A 70 32.34 -29.06 -12.25
N GLU A 71 32.20 -29.83 -13.34
CA GLU A 71 32.47 -31.27 -13.36
C GLU A 71 33.96 -31.59 -13.36
N GLU A 72 34.81 -30.78 -13.99
CA GLU A 72 36.24 -31.04 -14.07
C GLU A 72 37.07 -29.76 -14.06
N LYS A 73 38.14 -29.76 -13.27
CA LYS A 73 39.09 -28.65 -13.15
C LYS A 73 40.41 -29.12 -13.76
N LEU A 74 40.78 -28.52 -14.89
CA LEU A 74 42.08 -28.77 -15.52
C LEU A 74 43.14 -28.00 -14.71
N ASP A 75 43.79 -28.68 -13.76
CA ASP A 75 45.00 -28.18 -13.13
C ASP A 75 46.20 -28.46 -14.06
N HIS A 76 47.05 -27.46 -14.24
CA HIS A 76 48.19 -27.47 -15.17
C HIS A 76 49.52 -27.69 -14.45
#